data_AF-A0A916R3K9-F1
#
_entry.id   AF-A0A916R3K9-F1
#
_cell.length_a   1.000
_cell.length_b   1.000
_cell.length_c   1.000
_cell.angle_alpha   90.00
_cell.angle_beta   90.00
_cell.angle_gamma   90.00
#
_symmetry.space_group_name_H-M   'P 1'
#
loop_
_entity.id
_entity.type
_entity.pdbx_description
1 polymer ?
#
loop_
_entity_poly.entity_id
_entity_poly.type
_entity_poly.pdbx_seq_one_letter_code
_entity_poly.pdbx_strand_id
1 'polypeptide(L)' 'MELIEDINNNGVVEILEVFAESRNEGTFDEIIDIDFLAEGNYFVRVSEFSGNTNYSLLLESSPI' A
#
# COMPACT_ATOMS: atom_id res chain seq x y z
N MET A 1 2.87 -5.98 0.44
CA MET A 1 2.64 -4.54 0.14
C MET A 1 1.35 -4.10 0.81
N GLU A 2 1.29 -2.87 1.31
CA GLU A 2 0.09 -2.34 1.98
C GLU A 2 -0.29 -0.98 1.39
N LEU A 3 -1.60 -0.76 1.24
CA LEU A 3 -2.22 0.54 1.00
C LEU A 3 -2.81 1.02 2.33
N ILE A 4 -2.44 2.22 2.74
CA ILE A 4 -2.71 2.76 4.08
C ILE A 4 -3.46 4.08 3.92
N GLU A 5 -4.59 4.25 4.58
CA GLU A 5 -5.30 5.54 4.71
C GLU A 5 -4.93 6.18 6.05
N ASP A 6 -4.25 7.33 6.04
CA ASP A 6 -3.94 8.08 7.27
C ASP A 6 -5.21 8.82 7.75
N ILE A 7 -6.08 8.08 8.44
CA ILE A 7 -7.42 8.53 8.84
C ILE A 7 -7.37 9.68 9.85
N ASN A 8 -6.27 9.82 10.60
CA ASN A 8 -6.14 10.83 11.65
C ASN A 8 -5.11 11.93 11.32
N ASN A 9 -4.45 11.84 10.17
CA ASN A 9 -3.47 12.79 9.64
C ASN A 9 -2.26 13.02 10.56
N ASN A 10 -1.80 11.97 11.24
CA ASN A 10 -0.66 12.06 12.16
C ASN A 10 0.67 11.60 11.53
N GLY A 11 0.65 11.04 10.32
CA GLY A 11 1.83 10.53 9.61
C GLY A 11 2.48 9.30 10.26
N VAL A 12 1.76 8.58 11.12
CA VAL A 12 2.19 7.36 11.81
C VAL A 12 1.31 6.23 11.34
N VAL A 13 1.90 5.16 10.80
CA VAL A 13 1.10 4.00 10.37
C VAL A 13 0.52 3.27 11.59
N GLU A 14 -0.81 3.22 11.67
CA GLU A 14 -1.54 2.49 12.68
C GLU A 14 -2.27 1.26 12.11
N ILE A 15 -2.58 0.27 12.96
CA ILE A 15 -3.15 -1.01 12.49
C ILE A 15 -4.53 -0.84 11.84
N LEU A 16 -5.30 0.17 12.26
CA LEU A 16 -6.62 0.46 11.72
C LEU A 16 -6.57 1.26 10.41
N GLU A 17 -5.38 1.70 9.99
CA GLU A 17 -5.16 2.49 8.79
C GLU A 17 -4.78 1.64 7.58
N VAL A 18 -4.43 0.36 7.80
CA VAL A 18 -4.15 -0.56 6.70
C VAL A 18 -5.47 -0.88 5.99
N PHE A 19 -5.68 -0.24 4.84
CA PHE A 19 -6.90 -0.35 4.04
C PHE A 19 -6.93 -1.65 3.20
N ALA A 20 -5.80 -1.98 2.57
CA ALA A 20 -5.64 -3.19 1.79
C ALA A 20 -4.21 -3.71 1.83
N GLU A 21 -4.03 -5.01 1.65
CA GLU A 21 -2.71 -5.62 1.58
C GLU A 21 -2.63 -6.75 0.56
N SER A 22 -1.42 -6.93 0.03
CA SER A 22 -1.02 -8.06 -0.80
C SER A 22 0.18 -8.74 -0.12
N ARG A 23 0.13 -10.06 -0.01
CA ARG A 23 1.11 -10.91 0.70
C ARG A 23 1.41 -12.16 -0.10
N ASN A 24 1.77 -12.01 -1.36
CA ASN A 24 2.12 -13.14 -2.22
C ASN A 24 3.41 -13.81 -1.72
N GLU A 25 3.47 -15.14 -1.80
CA GLU A 25 4.67 -15.89 -1.41
C GLU A 25 5.70 -15.96 -2.54
N GLY A 26 6.98 -16.11 -2.19
CA GLY A 26 8.05 -16.33 -3.16
C GLY A 26 8.43 -15.07 -3.93
N THR A 27 8.38 -15.12 -5.27
CA THR A 27 8.83 -14.03 -6.17
C THR A 27 7.71 -13.52 -7.07
N PHE A 28 6.45 -13.77 -6.71
CA PHE A 28 5.33 -13.19 -7.44
C PHE A 28 5.20 -11.71 -7.10
N ASP A 29 4.80 -10.92 -8.09
CA ASP A 29 4.59 -9.49 -7.90
C ASP A 29 3.42 -9.23 -6.92
N GLU A 30 3.56 -8.19 -6.10
CA GLU A 30 2.50 -7.72 -5.23
C GLU A 30 1.61 -6.73 -6.02
N ILE A 31 0.29 -6.96 -5.98
CA ILE A 31 -0.69 -6.13 -6.67
C ILE A 31 -1.81 -5.77 -5.69
N ILE A 32 -2.18 -4.49 -5.67
CA ILE A 32 -3.38 -3.97 -5.01
C ILE A 32 -4.12 -3.16 -6.07
N ASP A 33 -5.36 -3.55 -6.36
CA ASP A 33 -6.22 -2.89 -7.34
C ASP A 33 -7.56 -2.58 -6.65
N ILE A 34 -7.95 -1.31 -6.64
CA ILE A 34 -9.10 -0.79 -5.89
C ILE A 34 -9.94 0.10 -6.82
N ASP A 35 -11.20 -0.28 -7.04
CA ASP A 35 -12.11 0.43 -7.93
C ASP A 35 -12.48 1.84 -7.43
N PHE A 36 -12.59 2.02 -6.11
CA PHE A 36 -13.02 3.26 -5.49
C PHE A 36 -12.31 3.51 -4.16
N LEU A 37 -11.70 4.68 -4.05
CA LEU A 37 -11.18 5.23 -2.80
C LEU A 37 -12.02 6.45 -2.43
N ALA A 38 -12.41 6.54 -1.15
CA ALA A 38 -12.98 7.77 -0.62
C ALA A 38 -11.92 8.88 -0.62
N GLU A 39 -12.34 10.14 -0.55
CA GLU A 39 -11.42 11.26 -0.35
C GLU A 39 -10.61 11.04 0.93
N GLY A 40 -9.28 11.09 0.82
CA GLY A 40 -8.39 10.83 1.94
C GLY A 40 -6.92 10.87 1.53
N ASN A 41 -6.04 10.74 2.54
CA ASN A 41 -4.60 10.68 2.34
C ASN A 41 -4.16 9.22 2.37
N TYR A 42 -3.70 8.72 1.22
CA TYR A 42 -3.27 7.34 1.07
C TYR A 42 -1.76 7.24 0.85
N PHE A 43 -1.17 6.22 1.46
CA PHE A 43 0.24 5.88 1.36
C PHE A 43 0.41 4.42 0.96
N VAL A 44 1.48 4.12 0.22
CA VAL A 44 1.88 2.75 -0.09
C VAL A 44 3.12 2.39 0.72
N ARG A 45 3.05 1.26 1.44
CA ARG A 45 4.19 0.68 2.14
C ARG A 45 4.65 -0.60 1.43
N VAL A 46 5.90 -0.59 0.99
CA VAL A 46 6.62 -1.76 0.47
C VAL A 46 7.58 -2.22 1.55
N SER A 47 7.32 -3.40 2.12
CA SER A 47 8.14 -4.00 3.17
C SER A 47 8.96 -5.14 2.58
N GLU A 48 10.25 -5.19 2.90
CA GLU A 48 11.09 -6.34 2.52
C GLU A 48 10.62 -7.60 3.27
N PHE A 49 10.48 -8.71 2.54
CA PHE A 49 10.22 -10.00 3.18
C PHE A 49 11.50 -10.64 3.72
N SER A 50 12.57 -10.65 2.91
CA SER A 50 13.88 -11.15 3.31
C SER A 50 14.99 -10.58 2.43
N GLY A 51 16.01 -10.02 3.08
CA GLY A 51 17.21 -9.50 2.43
C GLY A 51 16.96 -8.18 1.68
N ASN A 52 18.03 -7.41 1.51
CA ASN A 52 17.96 -6.13 0.81
C ASN A 52 17.77 -6.38 -0.69
N THR A 53 16.62 -5.99 -1.23
CA THR A 53 16.33 -6.03 -2.66
C THR A 53 15.90 -4.67 -3.17
N ASN A 54 16.23 -4.39 -4.43
CA ASN A 54 15.62 -3.27 -5.13
C ASN A 54 14.19 -3.64 -5.53
N TYR A 55 13.34 -2.63 -5.68
CA TYR A 55 11.97 -2.79 -6.17
C TYR A 55 11.65 -1.71 -7.20
N SER A 56 10.68 -2.00 -8.06
CA SER A 56 10.02 -1.03 -8.92
C SER A 56 8.58 -0.88 -8.44
N LEU A 57 8.11 0.34 -8.27
CA LEU A 57 6.73 0.64 -7.87
C LEU A 57 6.04 1.43 -8.98
N LEU A 58 4.93 0.89 -9.48
CA LEU A 58 3.97 1.62 -10.29
C LEU A 58 2.80 2.01 -9.39
N LEU A 59 2.52 3.31 -9.29
CA LEU A 59 1.38 3.83 -8.55
C LEU A 59 0.57 4.72 -9.50
N GLU A 60 -0.65 4.30 -9.76
CA GLU A 60 -1.60 5.00 -10.61
C GLU A 60 -2.87 5.27 -9.82
N SER A 61 -3.43 6.46 -9.98
CA SER A 61 -4.71 6.86 -9.42
C SER A 61 -5.38 7.84 -10.37
N SER A 62 -6.66 7.67 -10.62
CA SER A 62 -7.43 8.58 -11.47
C SER A 62 -8.62 9.10 -10.68
N PRO A 63 -8.79 10.43 -10.53
CA PRO A 63 -10.02 11.01 -10.00
C PRO A 63 -11.21 10.58 -10.86
N ILE A 64 -12.33 10.28 -10.22
CA ILE A 64 -13.61 10.03 -10.90
C ILE A 64 -14.42 11.31 -11.12
#